data_AF-A0A5N6FAZ5-F1
#
_entry.id   AF-A0A5N6FAZ5-F1
#
_cell.length_a   1.000
_cell.length_b   1.000
_cell.length_c   1.000
_cell.angle_alpha   90.00
_cell.angle_beta   90.00
_cell.angle_gamma   90.00
#
_symmetry.space_group_name_H-M   'P 1'
#
loop_
_entity.id
_entity.type
_entity.pdbx_description
1 polymer ?
#
loop_
_entity_poly.entity_id
_entity_poly.type
_entity_poly.pdbx_seq_one_letter_code
_entity_poly.pdbx_strand_id
1 'polypeptide(L)'
;MPQYKQAWNVSLHRNLAMILAMNDGLEWTAFVTGPFLDVANENFLGYNLSQQHATILNEGADRWSATTRATVGLAVKNSLLIPEKTSNRYLFIDTVTVSQTDVLLALQRMTGIE
;
A
#
# COMPACT_ATOMS: atom_id res chain seq x y z
N MET A 1 -13.17 16.60 17.47
CA MET A 1 -13.34 16.66 15.99
C MET A 1 -12.04 17.24 15.44
N PRO A 2 -11.39 16.79 14.34
CA PRO A 2 -11.83 15.94 13.22
C PRO A 2 -10.75 15.03 12.53
N GLN A 3 -10.99 13.73 12.32
CA GLN A 3 -10.24 12.95 11.31
C GLN A 3 -11.14 12.33 10.21
N TYR A 4 -12.45 12.29 10.45
CA TYR A 4 -13.40 11.67 9.53
C TYR A 4 -13.70 12.52 8.28
N LYS A 5 -13.62 13.86 8.33
CA LYS A 5 -14.02 14.71 7.19
C LYS A 5 -13.09 14.66 5.98
N GLN A 6 -11.81 14.27 6.14
CA GLN A 6 -10.88 14.15 5.00
C GLN A 6 -11.09 12.85 4.20
N ALA A 7 -11.41 11.74 4.88
CA ALA A 7 -11.64 10.46 4.23
C ALA A 7 -12.86 10.47 3.29
N TRP A 8 -13.94 11.17 3.66
CA TRP A 8 -15.14 11.29 2.81
C TRP A 8 -14.90 12.13 1.55
N ASN A 9 -14.08 13.18 1.62
CA ASN A 9 -13.78 14.03 0.46
C ASN A 9 -12.92 13.32 -0.60
N VAL A 10 -12.01 12.43 -0.18
CA VAL A 10 -11.17 11.65 -1.11
C VAL A 10 -11.97 10.54 -1.78
N SER A 11 -12.89 9.88 -1.07
CA SER A 11 -13.77 8.85 -1.66
C SER A 11 -14.77 9.44 -2.68
N LEU A 12 -15.33 10.62 -2.43
CA LEU A 12 -16.28 11.26 -3.34
C LEU A 12 -15.66 11.69 -4.68
N HIS A 13 -14.45 12.27 -4.67
CA HIS A 13 -13.77 12.68 -5.90
C HIS A 13 -13.31 11.48 -6.75
N ARG A 14 -12.88 10.38 -6.12
CA ARG A 14 -12.49 9.14 -6.83
C ARG A 14 -13.66 8.50 -7.58
N ASN A 15 -14.86 8.55 -7.01
CA ASN A 15 -16.03 7.97 -7.64
C ASN A 15 -16.48 8.75 -8.88
N LEU A 16 -16.41 10.08 -8.88
CA LEU A 16 -16.88 10.88 -10.02
C LEU A 16 -16.05 10.66 -11.29
N ALA A 17 -14.72 10.65 -11.19
CA ALA A 17 -13.85 10.40 -12.35
C ALA A 17 -14.04 8.98 -12.93
N MET A 18 -14.23 7.98 -12.07
CA MET A 18 -14.55 6.61 -12.50
C MET A 18 -15.94 6.52 -13.14
N ILE A 19 -16.94 7.19 -12.57
CA ILE A 19 -18.30 7.21 -13.12
C ILE A 19 -18.29 7.84 -14.52
N LEU A 20 -17.56 8.94 -14.72
CA LEU A 20 -17.42 9.57 -16.05
C LEU A 20 -16.70 8.65 -17.03
N ALA A 21 -15.58 8.03 -16.62
CA ALA A 21 -14.85 7.08 -17.46
C ALA A 21 -15.72 5.88 -17.88
N MET A 22 -16.52 5.34 -16.96
CA MET A 22 -17.46 4.25 -17.26
C MET A 22 -18.56 4.69 -18.23
N ASN A 23 -19.03 5.94 -18.12
CA ASN A 23 -20.04 6.50 -19.02
C ASN A 23 -19.52 6.69 -20.45
N ASP A 24 -18.21 6.88 -20.60
CA ASP A 24 -17.52 6.97 -21.90
C ASP A 24 -17.06 5.59 -22.44
N GLY A 25 -17.36 4.50 -21.74
CA GLY A 25 -17.02 3.13 -22.14
C GLY A 25 -15.58 2.71 -21.85
N LEU A 26 -14.85 3.44 -20.99
CA LEU A 26 -13.50 3.09 -20.57
C LEU A 26 -13.52 1.95 -19.53
N GLU A 27 -12.76 0.89 -19.79
CA GLU A 27 -12.48 -0.13 -18.78
C GLU A 27 -11.31 0.28 -17.89
N TRP A 28 -11.43 0.02 -16.59
CA TRP A 28 -10.40 0.39 -15.62
C TRP A 28 -10.09 -0.72 -14.62
N THR A 29 -8.88 -0.74 -14.09
CA THR A 29 -8.52 -1.57 -12.93
C THR A 29 -7.82 -0.69 -11.91
N ALA A 30 -8.32 -0.65 -10.68
CA ALA A 30 -7.72 0.13 -9.61
C ALA A 30 -6.97 -0.78 -8.64
N PHE A 31 -5.70 -0.49 -8.39
CA PHE A 31 -4.88 -1.27 -7.45
C PHE A 31 -4.81 -0.58 -6.09
N VAL A 32 -5.22 -1.29 -5.04
CA VAL A 32 -5.09 -0.86 -3.65
C VAL A 32 -3.92 -1.62 -3.05
N THR A 33 -2.82 -0.92 -2.79
CA THR A 33 -1.51 -1.55 -2.56
C THR A 33 -0.94 -1.35 -1.15
N GLY A 34 -1.57 -0.50 -0.32
CA GLY A 34 -0.91 0.02 0.88
C GLY A 34 0.39 0.78 0.55
N PRO A 35 1.30 0.97 1.54
CA PRO A 35 2.60 1.58 1.33
C PRO A 35 3.49 0.73 0.42
N PHE A 36 4.36 1.40 -0.36
CA PHE A 36 5.41 0.73 -1.09
C PHE A 36 6.59 0.41 -0.16
N LEU A 37 6.69 -0.84 0.28
CA LEU A 37 7.64 -1.25 1.33
C LEU A 37 9.09 -0.91 0.97
N ASP A 38 9.46 -1.06 -0.30
CA ASP A 38 10.81 -0.82 -0.80
C ASP A 38 11.20 0.67 -0.89
N VAL A 39 10.25 1.59 -0.70
CA VAL A 39 10.50 3.05 -0.62
C VAL A 39 10.19 3.58 0.78
N ALA A 40 9.22 2.99 1.46
CA ALA A 40 8.69 3.49 2.73
C ALA A 40 9.65 3.29 3.92
N ASN A 41 10.61 2.38 3.78
CA ASN A 41 11.67 2.14 4.78
C ASN A 41 12.67 3.28 4.92
N GLU A 42 12.68 4.26 4.00
CA GLU A 42 13.63 5.36 4.05
C GLU A 42 13.18 6.56 4.87
N ASN A 43 11.90 6.68 5.27
CA ASN A 43 11.41 7.72 6.21
C ASN A 43 9.89 7.67 6.50
N PHE A 44 9.10 6.81 5.85
CA PHE A 44 7.63 6.90 5.89
C PHE A 44 6.97 5.99 6.94
N LEU A 45 7.71 5.00 7.47
CA LEU A 45 7.18 3.98 8.40
C LEU A 45 7.90 3.94 9.75
N GLY A 46 8.67 4.98 10.09
CA GLY A 46 9.35 5.07 11.37
C GLY A 46 10.72 4.36 11.43
N TYR A 47 11.23 3.83 10.33
CA TYR A 47 12.58 3.25 10.26
C TYR A 47 13.56 4.23 9.62
N ASN A 48 14.66 4.51 10.31
CA ASN A 48 15.82 5.19 9.76
C ASN A 48 16.99 4.21 9.74
N LEU A 49 17.19 3.57 8.58
CA LEU A 49 18.23 2.56 8.40
C LEU A 49 19.65 3.16 8.52
N SER A 50 19.85 4.42 8.12
CA SER A 50 21.17 5.08 8.20
C SER A 50 21.61 5.33 9.64
N GLN A 51 20.67 5.61 10.54
CA GLN A 51 20.91 5.86 11.95
C GLN A 51 20.61 4.65 12.84
N GLN A 52 20.20 3.52 12.25
CA GLN A 52 19.79 2.31 12.98
C GLN A 52 18.74 2.60 14.05
N HIS A 53 17.80 3.48 13.73
CA HIS A 53 16.81 3.98 14.66
C HIS A 53 15.40 3.63 14.19
N ALA A 54 14.56 3.17 15.11
CA ALA A 54 13.15 2.89 14.86
C ALA A 54 12.26 3.66 15.83
N THR A 55 11.28 4.39 15.29
CA THR A 55 10.19 5.02 16.05
C THR A 55 8.98 4.11 15.98
N ILE A 56 8.68 3.43 17.09
CA ILE A 56 7.50 2.57 17.20
C ILE A 56 6.30 3.40 17.66
N LEU A 57 5.23 3.39 16.87
CA LEU A 57 3.97 4.03 17.25
C LEU A 57 3.12 3.10 18.12
N ASN A 58 2.67 3.60 19.28
CA ASN A 58 1.95 2.82 20.30
C ASN A 58 2.73 1.54 20.66
N GLU A 59 2.08 0.37 20.58
CA GLU A 59 2.70 -0.93 20.85
C GLU A 59 3.39 -1.53 19.61
N GLY A 60 3.24 -0.93 18.42
CA GLY A 60 3.81 -1.43 17.18
C GLY A 60 3.25 -2.75 16.67
N ALA A 61 2.24 -3.33 17.35
CA ALA A 61 1.68 -4.65 17.06
C ALA A 61 0.58 -4.66 15.98
N ASP A 62 0.02 -3.50 15.65
CA ASP A 62 -1.03 -3.37 14.64
C ASP A 62 -0.52 -3.82 13.26
N ARG A 63 -1.30 -4.67 12.59
CA ARG A 63 -0.95 -5.23 11.29
C ARG A 63 -1.41 -4.32 10.16
N TRP A 64 -0.53 -4.13 9.20
CA TRP A 64 -0.79 -3.36 7.99
C TRP A 64 -0.23 -4.11 6.78
N SER A 65 -0.86 -3.89 5.63
CA SER A 65 -0.46 -4.49 4.36
C SER A 65 0.43 -3.54 3.58
N ALA A 66 1.48 -4.08 2.97
CA ALA A 66 2.46 -3.37 2.17
C ALA A 66 2.72 -4.11 0.88
N THR A 67 3.07 -3.39 -0.17
CA THR A 67 3.40 -3.99 -1.47
C THR A 67 4.78 -3.55 -1.94
N THR A 68 5.54 -4.42 -2.58
CA THR A 68 6.74 -3.98 -3.30
C THR A 68 6.36 -3.46 -4.68
N ARG A 69 7.10 -2.47 -5.22
CA ARG A 69 6.85 -2.00 -6.59
C ARG A 69 6.90 -3.11 -7.65
N ALA A 70 7.71 -4.15 -7.44
CA ALA A 70 7.77 -5.32 -8.32
C ALA A 70 6.43 -6.08 -8.37
N THR A 71 5.81 -6.32 -7.22
CA THR A 71 4.47 -6.94 -7.14
C THR A 71 3.41 -6.07 -7.81
N VAL A 72 3.47 -4.74 -7.64
CA VAL A 72 2.57 -3.82 -8.35
C VAL A 72 2.72 -3.94 -9.86
N GLY A 73 3.96 -3.90 -10.37
CA GLY A 73 4.23 -4.05 -11.80
C GLY A 73 3.73 -5.38 -12.36
N LEU A 74 3.90 -6.47 -11.60
CA LEU A 74 3.37 -7.78 -11.98
C LEU A 74 1.84 -7.80 -12.01
N ALA A 75 1.19 -7.19 -11.02
CA ALA A 75 -0.27 -7.11 -10.96
C ALA A 75 -0.85 -6.31 -12.13
N VAL A 76 -0.24 -5.17 -12.48
CA VAL A 76 -0.61 -4.35 -13.65
C VAL A 76 -0.40 -5.12 -14.95
N LYS A 77 0.76 -5.75 -15.12
CA LYS A 77 1.03 -6.60 -16.30
C LYS A 77 -0.05 -7.66 -16.45
N ASN A 78 -0.35 -8.39 -15.36
CA ASN A 78 -1.30 -9.48 -15.41
C ASN A 78 -2.73 -8.99 -15.64
N SER A 79 -3.15 -7.85 -15.08
CA SER A 79 -4.50 -7.33 -15.33
C SER A 79 -4.72 -6.98 -16.80
N LEU A 80 -3.69 -6.51 -17.50
CA LEU A 80 -3.76 -6.24 -18.93
C LEU A 80 -3.87 -7.52 -19.77
N LEU A 81 -3.40 -8.66 -19.25
CA LEU A 81 -3.45 -9.95 -19.94
C LEU A 81 -4.77 -10.71 -19.72
N ILE A 82 -5.51 -10.38 -18.66
CA ILE A 82 -6.81 -11.00 -18.30
C ILE A 82 -7.86 -9.95 -17.94
N PRO A 83 -8.13 -8.96 -18.82
CA PRO A 83 -9.03 -7.85 -18.54
C PRO A 83 -10.45 -8.31 -18.17
N GLU A 84 -10.91 -9.44 -18.70
CA GLU A 84 -12.22 -10.01 -18.37
C GLU A 84 -12.39 -10.35 -16.87
N LYS A 85 -11.27 -10.52 -16.14
CA LYS A 85 -11.27 -10.79 -14.70
C LYS A 85 -10.98 -9.57 -13.84
N THR A 86 -10.41 -8.52 -14.44
CA THR A 86 -9.83 -7.39 -13.69
C THR A 86 -10.43 -6.04 -14.03
N SER A 87 -11.17 -5.91 -15.14
CA SER A 87 -11.84 -4.67 -15.52
C SER A 87 -12.97 -4.30 -14.56
N ASN A 88 -13.15 -2.98 -14.43
CA ASN A 88 -14.15 -2.27 -13.64
C ASN A 88 -14.21 -2.66 -12.16
N ARG A 89 -13.04 -2.89 -11.54
CA ARG A 89 -12.96 -3.25 -10.12
C ARG A 89 -11.66 -2.81 -9.45
N TYR A 90 -11.75 -2.79 -8.13
CA TYR A 90 -10.60 -2.68 -7.25
C TYR A 90 -9.96 -4.05 -7.04
N LEU A 91 -8.65 -4.10 -7.16
CA LEU A 91 -7.82 -5.24 -6.78
C LEU A 91 -6.99 -4.83 -5.56
N PHE A 92 -7.24 -5.51 -4.45
CA PHE A 92 -6.45 -5.38 -3.24
C PHE A 92 -5.28 -6.35 -3.36
N ILE A 93 -4.06 -5.80 -3.32
CA ILE A 93 -2.83 -6.57 -3.43
C ILE A 93 -1.90 -6.19 -2.30
N ASP A 94 -1.18 -7.19 -1.81
CA ASP A 94 -0.10 -7.02 -0.86
C ASP A 94 1.03 -8.00 -1.16
N THR A 95 2.26 -7.60 -0.81
CA THR A 95 3.40 -8.52 -0.78
C THR A 95 3.55 -9.11 0.61
N VAL A 96 3.29 -8.29 1.64
CA VAL A 96 3.34 -8.70 3.03
C VAL A 96 2.24 -8.00 3.81
N THR A 97 1.79 -8.68 4.85
CA THR A 97 1.03 -8.08 5.94
C THR A 97 1.84 -8.29 7.21
N VAL A 98 2.22 -7.22 7.89
CA VAL A 98 3.19 -7.23 9.02
C VAL A 98 2.86 -6.15 10.03
N SER A 99 3.44 -6.24 11.23
CA SER A 99 3.45 -5.18 12.25
C SER A 99 4.77 -4.38 12.21
N GLN A 100 4.85 -3.27 12.96
CA GLN A 100 6.11 -2.52 13.07
C GLN A 100 7.20 -3.33 13.79
N THR A 101 6.79 -4.14 14.77
CA THR A 101 7.69 -5.04 15.50
C THR A 101 8.25 -6.15 14.60
N ASP A 102 7.43 -6.71 13.70
CA ASP A 102 7.89 -7.73 12.74
C ASP A 102 9.00 -7.18 11.83
N VAL A 103 8.84 -5.95 11.34
CA VAL A 103 9.83 -5.30 10.47
C VAL A 103 11.11 -4.97 11.24
N LEU A 104 11.01 -4.46 12.47
CA LEU A 104 12.17 -4.19 13.32
C LEU A 104 12.99 -5.48 13.56
N LEU A 105 12.34 -6.57 13.93
CA LEU A 105 12.98 -7.87 14.14
C LEU A 105 13.65 -8.38 12.86
N ALA A 106 13.03 -8.19 11.70
CA ALA A 106 13.64 -8.54 10.41
C ALA A 106 14.90 -7.72 10.13
N LEU A 107 14.88 -6.41 10.40
CA LEU A 107 16.02 -5.53 10.23
C LEU A 107 17.17 -5.88 11.19
N GLN A 108 16.86 -6.15 12.47
CA GLN A 108 17.83 -6.61 13.47
C GLN A 108 18.54 -7.90 13.03
N ARG A 109 17.77 -8.90 12.56
CA ARG A 109 18.31 -10.17 12.03
C ARG A 109 19.21 -9.97 10.81
N MET A 110 18.84 -9.07 9.90
CA MET A 110 19.62 -8.79 8.69
C MET A 110 20.92 -8.01 8.97
N THR A 111 20.93 -7.19 10.02
CA THR A 111 22.08 -6.34 10.39
C THR A 111 22.97 -6.96 11.46
N GLY A 112 22.51 -8.02 12.14
CA GLY A 112 23.25 -8.67 13.24
C GLY A 112 23.28 -7.83 14.52
N ILE A 113 22.33 -6.91 14.67
CA ILE A 113 22.23 -5.99 15.81
C ILE A 113 20.96 -6.35 16.56
N GLU A 114 21.09 -6.65 17.85
CA GLU A 114 19.97 -6.86 18.78
C GLU A 114 19.54 -5.54 19.42
#